data_AF-A0A8H5EVJ3-F1
#
_entry.id   AF-A0A8H5EVJ3-F1
#
_cell.length_a   1.000
_cell.length_b   1.000
_cell.length_c   1.000
_cell.angle_alpha   90.00
_cell.angle_beta   90.00
_cell.angle_gamma   90.00
#
_symmetry.space_group_name_H-M   'P 1'
#
loop_
_entity.id
_entity.type
_entity.pdbx_description
1 polymer ?
#
loop_
_entity_poly.entity_id
_entity_poly.type
_entity_poly.pdbx_seq_one_letter_code
_entity_poly.pdbx_strand_id
1 'polypeptide(L)'
;MLVIGRIVSGICIGLTSSVIPIYQSEIAPPAIRGRIISLMQWSITWGIMVQYFVQFGCSYISGVASFRIPWGIQMIPAIALSVGMSFFPETPRWLCDHGYESESLQVLADLHGQGNKNDPMVLLEYEEIKQQVYYEHAEGAKSYLDLFRYGNPRRAILGMSLHMWGQLSGVNVMK
;
A
#
# COMPACT_ATOMS: atom_id res chain seq x y z
N MET A 1 3.65 16.49 -24.00
CA MET A 1 3.93 15.06 -23.73
C MET A 1 4.50 14.83 -22.33
N LEU A 2 5.64 15.43 -21.95
CA LEU A 2 6.25 15.20 -20.61
C LEU A 2 5.39 15.64 -19.42
N VAL A 3 4.67 16.77 -19.51
CA VAL A 3 3.79 17.26 -18.42
C VAL A 3 2.60 16.33 -18.19
N ILE A 4 1.94 15.89 -19.27
CA ILE A 4 0.81 14.95 -19.19
C ILE A 4 1.29 13.60 -18.62
N GLY A 5 2.43 13.09 -19.09
CA GLY A 5 3.02 11.85 -18.55
C GLY A 5 3.35 11.95 -17.07
N ARG A 6 3.80 13.12 -16.59
CA ARG A 6 4.05 13.38 -15.17
C ARG A 6 2.77 13.43 -14.33
N ILE A 7 1.70 14.02 -14.85
CA ILE A 7 0.40 14.05 -14.18
C ILE A 7 -0.14 12.62 -14.02
N VAL A 8 -0.15 11.84 -15.11
CA VAL A 8 -0.63 10.46 -15.10
C VAL A 8 0.22 9.60 -14.17
N SER A 9 1.55 9.66 -14.30
CA SER A 9 2.47 8.93 -13.43
C SER A 9 2.30 9.31 -11.95
N GLY A 10 2.12 10.60 -11.65
CA GLY A 10 1.88 11.07 -10.29
C GLY A 10 0.58 10.53 -9.68
N ILE A 11 -0.51 10.50 -10.44
CA ILE A 11 -1.78 9.91 -10.00
C ILE A 11 -1.62 8.41 -9.75
N CYS A 12 -0.99 7.68 -10.67
CA CYS A 12 -0.74 6.25 -10.53
C CYS A 12 0.09 5.92 -9.29
N ILE A 13 1.18 6.66 -9.05
CA ILE A 13 2.03 6.48 -7.87
C ILE A 13 1.27 6.83 -6.59
N GLY A 14 0.46 7.88 -6.61
CA GLY A 14 -0.36 8.29 -5.46
C GLY A 14 -1.35 7.20 -5.03
N LEU A 15 -2.10 6.65 -5.99
CA LEU A 15 -3.03 5.53 -5.74
C LEU A 15 -2.29 4.27 -5.28
N THR A 16 -1.18 3.94 -5.93
CA THR A 16 -0.40 2.76 -5.57
C THR A 16 0.17 2.88 -4.15
N SER A 17 0.67 4.06 -3.78
CA SER A 17 1.24 4.32 -2.45
C SER A 17 0.21 4.27 -1.32
N SER A 18 -1.07 4.51 -1.58
CA SER A 18 -2.12 4.36 -0.57
C SER A 18 -2.62 2.92 -0.47
N VAL A 19 -2.68 2.18 -1.59
CA VAL A 19 -3.19 0.79 -1.62
C VAL A 19 -2.19 -0.21 -1.04
N ILE A 20 -0.89 -0.09 -1.32
CA ILE A 20 0.12 -1.04 -0.83
C ILE A 20 0.11 -1.21 0.70
N PRO A 21 0.14 -0.15 1.53
CA PRO A 21 0.17 -0.33 2.99
C PRO A 21 -1.13 -0.92 3.52
N ILE A 22 -2.27 -0.63 2.88
CA ILE A 22 -3.56 -1.24 3.22
C ILE A 22 -3.49 -2.75 2.96
N TYR A 23 -3.12 -3.14 1.74
CA TYR A 23 -2.96 -4.54 1.33
C TYR A 23 -2.01 -5.30 2.28
N GLN A 24 -0.85 -4.73 2.59
CA GLN A 24 0.11 -5.35 3.51
C GLN A 24 -0.44 -5.43 4.94
N SER A 25 -1.19 -4.44 5.41
CA SER A 25 -1.77 -4.47 6.75
C SER A 25 -2.87 -5.53 6.92
N GLU A 26 -3.58 -5.83 5.84
CA GLU A 26 -4.68 -6.81 5.81
C GLU A 26 -4.18 -8.25 5.72
N ILE A 27 -3.02 -8.48 5.09
CA ILE A 27 -2.42 -9.81 4.95
C ILE A 27 -1.46 -10.13 6.10
N ALA A 28 -0.88 -9.09 6.72
CA ALA A 28 0.11 -9.26 7.78
C ALA A 28 -0.51 -9.81 9.08
N PRO A 29 0.09 -10.86 9.68
CA PRO A 29 -0.30 -11.33 11.00
C PRO A 29 -0.18 -10.21 12.04
N PRO A 30 -1.09 -10.14 13.03
CA PRO A 30 -1.09 -9.09 14.05
C PRO A 30 0.26 -8.90 14.76
N ALA A 31 0.99 -10.01 15.00
CA ALA A 31 2.26 -10.01 15.72
C ALA A 31 3.43 -9.36 14.94
N ILE A 32 3.40 -9.36 13.61
CA ILE A 32 4.50 -8.89 12.76
C ILE A 32 4.12 -7.75 11.82
N ARG A 33 2.87 -7.25 11.88
CA ARG A 33 2.36 -6.15 11.05
C ARG A 33 3.28 -4.94 11.04
N GLY A 34 3.78 -4.51 12.20
CA GLY A 34 4.71 -3.38 12.30
C GLY A 34 6.04 -3.61 11.57
N ARG A 35 6.56 -4.84 11.59
CA ARG A 35 7.80 -5.22 10.88
C ARG A 35 7.60 -5.21 9.38
N ILE A 36 6.47 -5.74 8.89
CA ILE A 36 6.12 -5.77 7.47
C ILE A 36 5.99 -4.35 6.91
N ILE A 37 5.28 -3.47 7.62
CA ILE A 37 5.15 -2.05 7.22
C ILE A 37 6.52 -1.35 7.21
N SER A 38 7.39 -1.63 8.18
CA SER A 38 8.75 -1.05 8.21
C SER A 38 9.62 -1.54 7.05
N LEU A 39 9.47 -2.80 6.63
CA LEU A 39 10.18 -3.36 5.48
C LEU A 39 9.77 -2.69 4.16
N MET A 40 8.51 -2.25 4.02
CA MET A 40 8.08 -1.45 2.87
C MET A 40 8.87 -0.13 2.79
N GLN A 41 8.95 0.61 3.91
CA GLN A 41 9.69 1.88 3.94
C GLN A 41 11.18 1.67 3.67
N TRP A 42 11.75 0.59 4.18
CA TRP A 42 13.12 0.19 3.90
C TRP A 42 13.34 -0.10 2.41
N SER A 43 12.41 -0.83 1.78
CA SER A 43 12.45 -1.16 0.35
C SER A 43 12.36 0.09 -0.53
N ILE A 44 11.50 1.05 -0.17
CA ILE A 44 11.41 2.35 -0.87
C ILE A 44 12.76 3.08 -0.83
N THR A 45 13.42 3.07 0.34
CA THR A 45 14.72 3.73 0.52
C THR A 45 15.81 3.09 -0.34
N TRP A 46 15.83 1.75 -0.42
CA TRP A 46 16.70 1.01 -1.33
C TRP A 46 16.43 1.30 -2.80
N GLY A 47 15.15 1.37 -3.20
CA GLY A 47 14.77 1.71 -4.57
C GLY A 47 15.28 3.08 -5.00
N ILE A 48 15.14 4.09 -4.14
CA ILE A 48 15.67 5.45 -4.37
C ILE A 48 17.19 5.43 -4.45
N MET A 49 17.87 4.68 -3.57
CA MET A 49 19.32 4.55 -3.61
C MET A 49 19.81 3.98 -4.95
N VAL A 50 19.19 2.91 -5.44
CA VAL A 50 19.50 2.31 -6.76
C VAL A 50 19.22 3.32 -7.88
N GLN A 51 18.11 4.06 -7.80
CA GLN A 51 17.80 5.12 -8.76
C GLN A 51 18.92 6.16 -8.84
N TYR A 52 19.47 6.61 -7.70
CA TYR A 52 20.59 7.56 -7.70
C TYR A 52 21.84 6.98 -8.35
N PHE A 53 22.19 5.71 -8.10
CA PHE A 53 23.33 5.07 -8.74
C PHE A 53 23.16 4.96 -10.26
N VAL A 54 21.97 4.58 -10.72
CA VAL A 54 21.65 4.50 -12.16
C VAL A 54 21.72 5.89 -12.79
N GLN A 55 21.22 6.92 -12.11
CA GLN A 55 21.24 8.30 -12.60
C GLN A 55 22.65 8.88 -12.62
N PHE A 56 23.49 8.56 -11.63
CA PHE A 56 24.91 8.89 -11.61
C PHE A 56 25.65 8.22 -12.77
N GLY A 57 25.41 6.93 -13.02
CA GLY A 57 25.98 6.22 -14.18
C GLY A 57 25.56 6.81 -15.52
N CYS A 58 24.30 7.24 -15.65
CA CYS A 58 23.80 7.91 -16.85
C CYS A 58 24.29 9.35 -17.01
N SER A 59 24.82 9.99 -15.96
CA SER A 59 25.38 11.35 -16.02
C SER A 59 26.64 11.44 -16.89
N TYR A 60 27.37 10.33 -17.05
CA TYR A 60 28.55 10.24 -17.92
C TYR A 60 28.21 10.13 -19.42
N ILE A 61 26.93 9.96 -19.77
CA ILE A 61 26.46 9.94 -21.17
C ILE A 61 26.11 11.36 -21.60
N SER A 62 26.81 11.85 -22.63
CA SER A 62 26.50 13.12 -23.28
C SER A 62 25.28 12.99 -24.21
N GLY A 63 24.23 13.78 -23.94
CA GLY A 63 23.07 13.93 -24.83
C GLY A 63 21.72 13.54 -24.22
N VAL A 64 20.68 13.58 -25.07
CA VAL A 64 19.26 13.37 -24.72
C VAL A 64 18.98 11.96 -24.17
N ALA A 65 19.89 11.01 -24.39
CA ALA A 65 19.80 9.65 -23.88
C ALA A 65 19.95 9.57 -22.35
N SER A 66 20.68 10.49 -21.73
CA SER A 66 20.88 10.53 -20.27
C SER A 66 19.58 10.67 -19.49
N PHE A 67 18.57 11.35 -20.06
CA PHE A 67 17.25 11.48 -19.42
C PHE A 67 16.31 10.32 -19.76
N ARG A 68 16.41 9.70 -20.93
CA ARG A 68 15.46 8.66 -21.38
C ARG A 68 15.77 7.28 -20.80
N ILE A 69 17.04 6.96 -20.60
CA ILE A 69 17.47 5.65 -20.08
C ILE A 69 16.95 5.40 -18.65
N PRO A 70 17.06 6.33 -17.69
CA PRO A 70 16.50 6.13 -16.36
C PRO A 70 14.98 5.92 -16.36
N TRP A 71 14.26 6.58 -17.27
CA TRP A 71 12.80 6.41 -17.42
C TRP A 71 12.44 5.03 -17.99
N GLY A 72 13.21 4.55 -18.98
CA GLY A 72 13.02 3.22 -19.53
C GLY A 72 13.32 2.12 -18.50
N ILE A 73 14.37 2.28 -17.69
CA ILE A 73 14.72 1.32 -16.64
C ILE A 73 13.63 1.24 -15.56
N GLN A 74 12.98 2.36 -15.21
CA GLN A 74 11.86 2.37 -14.26
C GLN A 74 10.64 1.56 -14.74
N MET A 75 10.47 1.36 -16.05
CA MET A 75 9.37 0.54 -16.57
C MET A 75 9.56 -0.95 -16.24
N ILE A 76 10.79 -1.43 -16.11
CA ILE A 76 11.09 -2.84 -15.84
C ILE A 76 10.48 -3.31 -14.51
N PRO A 77 10.76 -2.68 -13.35
CA PRO A 77 10.14 -3.08 -12.09
C PRO A 77 8.62 -2.83 -12.08
N ALA A 78 8.13 -1.81 -12.80
CA ALA A 78 6.69 -1.55 -12.90
C ALA A 78 5.93 -2.70 -13.61
N ILE A 79 6.48 -3.20 -14.72
CA ILE A 79 5.92 -4.35 -15.44
C ILE A 79 6.04 -5.61 -14.58
N ALA A 80 7.18 -5.83 -13.93
CA ALA A 80 7.39 -6.97 -13.04
C ALA A 80 6.36 -6.98 -11.88
N LEU A 81 6.08 -5.82 -11.27
CA LEU A 81 5.05 -5.69 -10.25
C LEU A 81 3.65 -5.96 -10.82
N SER A 82 3.34 -5.42 -12.01
CA SER A 82 2.04 -5.61 -12.65
C SER A 82 1.75 -7.08 -12.95
N VAL A 83 2.76 -7.82 -13.42
CA VAL A 83 2.64 -9.27 -13.66
C VAL A 83 2.60 -10.03 -12.34
N GLY A 84 3.41 -9.62 -11.36
CA GLY A 84 3.44 -10.23 -10.04
C GLY A 84 2.08 -10.18 -9.35
N MET A 85 1.41 -9.02 -9.37
CA MET A 85 0.09 -8.86 -8.75
C MET A 85 -0.99 -9.76 -9.35
N SER A 86 -0.88 -10.18 -10.62
CA SER A 86 -1.82 -11.14 -11.20
C SER A 86 -1.74 -12.54 -10.57
N PHE A 87 -0.69 -12.85 -9.80
CA PHE A 87 -0.53 -14.14 -9.10
C PHE A 87 -0.81 -14.07 -7.60
N PHE A 88 -0.95 -12.87 -7.02
CA PHE A 88 -1.19 -12.73 -5.58
C PHE A 88 -2.68 -12.87 -5.26
N PRO A 89 -3.05 -13.54 -4.16
CA PRO A 89 -4.44 -13.63 -3.73
C PRO A 89 -4.96 -12.25 -3.29
N GLU A 90 -6.26 -12.06 -3.49
CA GLU A 90 -7.00 -10.89 -3.01
C GLU A 90 -7.05 -10.85 -1.47
N THR A 91 -7.28 -9.68 -0.88
CA THR A 91 -7.28 -9.57 0.58
C THR A 91 -8.49 -10.27 1.20
N PRO A 92 -8.32 -10.97 2.33
CA PRO A 92 -9.41 -11.70 2.99
C PRO A 92 -10.55 -10.77 3.43
N ARG A 93 -10.24 -9.51 3.75
CA ARG A 93 -11.23 -8.47 4.04
C ARG A 93 -12.06 -8.10 2.82
N TRP A 94 -11.43 -7.89 1.66
CA TRP A 94 -12.14 -7.60 0.41
C TRP A 94 -13.06 -8.75 0.00
N LEU A 95 -12.58 -9.99 0.14
CA LEU A 95 -13.37 -11.20 -0.10
C LEU A 95 -14.58 -11.32 0.83
N CYS A 96 -14.42 -11.00 2.12
CA CYS A 96 -15.54 -10.93 3.07
C CYS A 96 -16.57 -9.85 2.69
N ASP A 97 -16.10 -8.68 2.27
CA ASP A 97 -16.95 -7.55 1.87
C ASP A 97 -17.80 -7.85 0.62
N HIS A 98 -17.24 -8.63 -0.32
CA HIS A 98 -17.92 -9.04 -1.56
C HIS A 98 -18.76 -10.32 -1.41
N GLY A 99 -18.85 -10.89 -0.20
CA GLY A 99 -19.64 -12.08 0.10
C GLY A 99 -18.98 -13.42 -0.25
N TYR A 100 -17.68 -13.43 -0.59
CA TYR A 100 -16.89 -14.64 -0.84
C TYR A 100 -16.30 -15.21 0.45
N GLU A 101 -17.18 -15.59 1.38
CA GLU A 101 -16.83 -16.09 2.72
C GLU A 101 -15.91 -17.32 2.71
N SER A 102 -16.18 -18.27 1.80
CA SER A 102 -15.41 -19.53 1.69
C SER A 102 -13.99 -19.31 1.16
N GLU A 103 -13.81 -18.35 0.25
CA GLU A 103 -12.53 -18.00 -0.34
C GLU A 103 -11.70 -17.16 0.63
N SER A 104 -12.33 -16.23 1.36
CA SER A 104 -11.68 -15.47 2.43
C SER A 104 -11.09 -16.40 3.51
N LEU A 105 -11.86 -17.39 3.95
CA LEU A 105 -11.41 -18.36 4.95
C LEU A 105 -10.26 -19.23 4.42
N GLN A 106 -10.26 -19.55 3.12
CA GLN A 106 -9.18 -20.28 2.48
C GLN A 106 -7.90 -19.44 2.36
N VAL A 107 -8.00 -18.18 1.93
CA VAL A 107 -6.86 -17.26 1.85
C VAL A 107 -6.29 -17.00 3.25
N LEU A 108 -7.14 -16.83 4.26
CA LEU A 108 -6.70 -16.65 5.65
C LEU A 108 -6.03 -17.91 6.21
N ALA A 109 -6.55 -19.10 5.88
CA ALA A 109 -5.93 -20.37 6.24
C ALA A 109 -4.56 -20.55 5.57
N ASP A 110 -4.40 -20.16 4.30
CA ASP A 110 -3.13 -20.24 3.56
C ASP A 110 -2.11 -19.23 4.09
N LEU A 111 -2.55 -18.04 4.53
CA LEU A 111 -1.70 -16.98 5.05
C LEU A 111 -1.26 -17.19 6.51
N HIS A 112 -2.18 -17.60 7.39
CA HIS A 112 -1.95 -17.65 8.84
C HIS A 112 -2.06 -19.06 9.43
N GLY A 113 -2.83 -19.94 8.81
CA GLY A 113 -3.11 -21.29 9.31
C GLY A 113 -2.27 -22.42 8.70
N GLN A 114 -1.25 -22.12 7.88
CA GLN A 114 -0.48 -23.12 7.11
C GLN A 114 -1.36 -24.08 6.28
N GLY A 115 -2.52 -23.61 5.81
CA GLY A 115 -3.51 -24.39 5.07
C GLY A 115 -4.59 -25.07 5.93
N ASN A 116 -4.59 -24.89 7.26
CA ASN A 116 -5.61 -25.45 8.13
C ASN A 116 -6.78 -24.49 8.35
N LYS A 117 -7.88 -24.73 7.65
CA LYS A 117 -9.14 -23.97 7.73
C LYS A 117 -9.83 -24.04 9.11
N ASN A 118 -9.50 -25.03 9.92
CA ASN A 118 -10.14 -25.28 11.22
C ASN A 118 -9.27 -24.85 12.41
N ASP A 119 -8.16 -24.14 12.18
CA ASP A 119 -7.39 -23.60 13.28
C ASP A 119 -8.25 -22.59 14.06
N PRO A 120 -8.42 -22.74 15.39
CA PRO A 120 -9.18 -21.80 16.21
C PRO A 120 -8.73 -20.35 16.05
N MET A 121 -7.45 -20.11 15.77
CA MET A 121 -6.91 -18.77 15.56
C MET A 121 -7.43 -18.15 14.25
N VAL A 122 -7.47 -18.94 13.17
CA VAL A 122 -7.94 -18.50 11.84
C VAL A 122 -9.44 -18.22 11.87
N LEU A 123 -10.22 -19.07 12.54
CA LEU A 123 -11.67 -18.88 12.69
C LEU A 123 -12.00 -17.62 13.50
N LEU A 124 -11.23 -17.36 14.56
CA LEU A 124 -11.40 -16.16 15.39
C LEU A 124 -11.06 -14.89 14.60
N GLU A 125 -9.94 -14.88 13.87
CA GLU A 125 -9.55 -13.74 13.03
C GLU A 125 -10.55 -13.51 11.89
N TYR A 126 -11.08 -14.58 11.29
CA TYR A 126 -12.17 -14.49 10.30
C TYR A 126 -13.43 -13.86 10.89
N GLU A 127 -13.84 -14.27 12.09
CA GLU A 127 -15.03 -13.73 12.75
C GLU A 127 -14.87 -12.26 13.15
N GLU A 128 -13.67 -11.86 13.62
CA GLU A 128 -13.33 -10.45 13.89
C GLU A 128 -13.43 -9.60 12.61
N ILE A 129 -12.86 -10.07 11.49
CA ILE A 129 -12.93 -9.37 10.20
C ILE A 129 -14.39 -9.25 9.74
N LYS A 130 -15.18 -10.33 9.84
CA LYS A 130 -16.59 -10.34 9.45
C LYS A 130 -17.43 -9.37 10.29
N GLN A 131 -17.21 -9.34 11.60
CA GLN A 131 -17.85 -8.38 12.48
C GLN A 131 -17.47 -6.95 12.08
N GLN A 132 -16.19 -6.67 11.86
CA GLN A 132 -15.73 -5.34 11.48
C GLN A 132 -16.35 -4.85 10.16
N VAL A 133 -16.44 -5.73 9.14
CA VAL A 133 -17.10 -5.43 7.87
C VAL A 133 -18.59 -5.17 8.07
N TYR A 134 -19.28 -5.97 8.89
CA TYR A 134 -20.70 -5.76 9.19
C TYR A 134 -20.95 -4.43 9.91
N TYR A 135 -20.10 -4.08 10.89
CA TYR A 135 -20.14 -2.78 11.55
C TYR A 135 -19.90 -1.62 10.57
N GLU A 136 -18.97 -1.76 9.62
CA GLU A 136 -18.75 -0.76 8.58
C GLU A 136 -19.91 -0.65 7.58
N HIS A 137 -20.59 -1.73 7.21
CA HIS A 137 -21.80 -1.65 6.38
C HIS A 137 -22.98 -1.01 7.12
N ALA A 138 -23.13 -1.28 8.42
CA ALA A 138 -24.23 -0.78 9.23
C ALA A 138 -24.04 0.68 9.68
N GLU A 139 -22.83 1.05 10.09
CA GLU A 139 -22.49 2.35 10.72
C GLU A 139 -21.42 3.15 9.95
N GLY A 140 -21.01 2.69 8.77
CA GLY A 140 -19.94 3.29 7.98
C GLY A 140 -20.12 4.79 7.74
N ALA A 141 -19.02 5.52 7.84
CA ALA A 141 -18.97 6.96 7.59
C ALA A 141 -19.43 7.25 6.16
N LYS A 142 -20.62 7.84 6.01
CA LYS A 142 -21.25 8.11 4.71
C LYS A 142 -20.63 9.32 4.01
N SER A 143 -19.81 10.11 4.72
CA SER A 143 -19.13 11.28 4.19
C SER A 143 -17.82 11.60 4.91
N TYR A 144 -16.85 12.15 4.19
CA TYR A 144 -15.63 12.76 4.77
C TYR A 144 -15.95 13.83 5.83
N LEU A 145 -17.14 14.43 5.77
CA LEU A 145 -17.63 15.39 6.77
C LEU A 145 -17.98 14.75 8.11
N ASP A 146 -18.31 13.46 8.15
CA ASP A 146 -18.59 12.74 9.39
C ASP A 146 -17.30 12.54 10.22
N LEU A 147 -16.13 12.53 9.57
CA LEU A 147 -14.83 12.51 10.24
C LEU A 147 -14.60 13.75 11.11
N PHE A 148 -15.17 14.89 10.71
CA PHE A 148 -15.09 16.16 11.46
C PHE A 148 -16.27 16.37 12.42
N ARG A 149 -17.44 15.80 12.11
CA ARG A 149 -18.68 16.04 12.85
C ARG A 149 -18.95 15.02 13.96
N TYR A 150 -18.53 13.77 13.75
CA TYR A 150 -18.78 12.65 14.68
C TYR A 150 -17.47 12.01 15.18
N GLY A 151 -16.39 12.08 14.38
CA GLY A 151 -15.05 11.63 14.76
C GLY A 151 -14.29 12.68 15.58
N ASN A 152 -13.64 12.25 16.67
CA ASN A 152 -12.85 13.09 17.58
C ASN A 152 -11.90 14.04 16.80
N PRO A 153 -12.24 15.33 16.61
CA PRO A 153 -11.56 16.20 15.65
C PRO A 153 -10.10 16.46 16.05
N ARG A 154 -9.79 16.31 17.35
CA ARG A 154 -8.42 16.35 17.87
C ARG A 154 -7.54 15.27 17.24
N ARG A 155 -8.05 14.05 17.04
CA ARG A 155 -7.29 12.95 16.42
C ARG A 155 -7.05 13.19 14.94
N ALA A 156 -8.06 13.69 14.22
CA ALA A 156 -7.93 14.04 12.81
C ALA A 156 -6.91 15.18 12.60
N ILE A 157 -6.97 16.24 13.41
CA ILE A 157 -6.01 17.35 13.38
C ILE A 157 -4.60 16.88 13.73
N LEU A 158 -4.45 15.98 14.71
CA LEU A 158 -3.13 15.45 15.09
C LEU A 158 -2.54 14.61 13.95
N GLY A 159 -3.34 13.76 13.31
CA GLY A 159 -2.92 12.98 12.14
C GLY A 159 -2.51 13.87 10.95
N MET A 160 -3.33 14.89 10.63
CA MET A 160 -3.02 15.86 9.58
C MET A 160 -1.74 16.64 9.89
N SER A 161 -1.58 17.10 11.14
CA SER A 161 -0.39 17.83 11.59
C SER A 161 0.87 16.96 11.50
N LEU A 162 0.79 15.69 11.87
CA LEU A 162 1.91 14.74 11.76
C LEU A 162 2.32 14.51 10.30
N HIS A 163 1.36 14.30 9.40
CA HIS A 163 1.65 14.16 7.97
C HIS A 163 2.22 15.45 7.37
N MET A 164 1.68 16.61 7.75
CA MET A 164 2.15 17.92 7.31
C MET A 164 3.59 18.17 7.78
N TRP A 165 3.90 17.87 9.04
CA TRP A 165 5.26 17.97 9.59
C TRP A 165 6.22 17.01 8.90
N GLY A 166 5.76 15.79 8.61
CA GLY A 166 6.53 14.80 7.83
C GLY A 166 6.94 15.34 6.47
N GLN A 167 6.03 15.99 5.73
CA GLN A 167 6.35 16.60 4.44
C GLN A 167 7.23 17.86 4.58
N LEU A 168 6.95 18.72 5.56
CA LEU A 168 7.69 19.96 5.83
C LEU A 168 9.14 19.73 6.28
N SER A 169 9.45 18.57 6.86
CA SER A 169 10.81 18.17 7.22
C SER A 169 11.76 18.04 6.01
N GLY A 170 11.26 18.15 4.78
CA GLY A 170 12.08 18.20 3.56
C GLY A 170 12.55 16.84 3.07
N VAL A 171 12.13 15.74 3.72
CA VAL A 171 12.49 14.36 3.32
C VAL A 171 12.02 14.00 1.90
N ASN A 172 11.05 14.73 1.35
CA ASN A 172 10.61 14.58 -0.04
C ASN A 172 11.20 15.63 -1.00
N VAL A 173 11.84 16.70 -0.53
CA VAL A 173 12.59 17.64 -1.40
C VAL A 173 13.93 17.03 -1.83
N MET A 174 14.46 16.10 -1.05
CA MET A 174 15.71 15.39 -1.36
C MET A 174 15.54 14.12 -2.20
N LYS A 175 14.31 13.72 -2.58
CA LYS A 175 14.05 12.57 -3.48
C LYS A 175 13.87 13.03 -4.91
#